data_AF-L9L9Z6-F1
#
_entry.id   AF-L9L9Z6-F1
#
_cell.length_a   1.000
_cell.length_b   1.000
_cell.length_c   1.000
_cell.angle_alpha   90.00
_cell.angle_beta   90.00
_cell.angle_gamma   90.00
#
_symmetry.space_group_name_H-M   'P 1'
#
loop_
_entity.id
_entity.type
_entity.pdbx_description
1 polymer ?
#
loop_
_entity_poly.entity_id
_entity_poly.type
_entity_poly.pdbx_seq_one_letter_code
_entity_poly.pdbx_strand_id
1 'polypeptide(L)'
;MNALMELSVLRLVHVTVKYFRLLGRGARLTIGQVFIEKLADYILVKTSFGFSLAWDGISGIYLKLSDEHKGKSCGLCANYNGIQSDDFIIQEVQCSVVGDSHFTTFDGRHYSFIGMCQYILVKGTGKDKFTITLQKAPCEQNLGLVCLQSITLILEDDFNKQVTLSRGGQILTSPNHGFNLNAHCDVIHQALFTPCHIYVSPGLYYQLCRHDACKCGSACLCNALAHYAYLCGQRGVPIDFRAQISFCAVVCQKGMLYQHCASFCRRSCTSLASPEQCNDDCAEGCNCPEGKFYEDTLSFCVPIFHCRCHYRGSIYQPGELIPTPSGLW
;
A
#
# COMPACT_ATOMS: atom_id res chain seq x y z
N MET A 1 -32.29 7.90 -16.42
CA MET A 1 -32.86 8.16 -15.08
C MET A 1 -31.98 7.41 -14.08
N ASN A 2 -31.59 7.99 -12.94
CA ASN A 2 -30.74 7.42 -11.86
C ASN A 2 -29.28 7.93 -11.74
N ALA A 3 -29.08 9.24 -11.82
CA ALA A 3 -27.93 9.90 -11.16
C ALA A 3 -28.36 11.10 -10.29
N LEU A 4 -29.55 11.66 -10.57
CA LEU A 4 -30.13 12.76 -9.80
C LEU A 4 -30.87 12.33 -8.52
N MET A 5 -31.17 11.04 -8.31
CA MET A 5 -31.88 10.54 -7.12
C MET A 5 -30.97 10.20 -5.92
N GLU A 6 -29.70 9.82 -6.12
CA GLU A 6 -28.79 9.53 -4.99
C GLU A 6 -28.28 10.79 -4.29
N LEU A 7 -28.12 11.88 -5.03
CA LEU A 7 -27.73 13.19 -4.49
C LEU A 7 -28.79 13.80 -3.55
N SER A 8 -30.06 13.39 -3.66
CA SER A 8 -31.12 13.79 -2.72
C SER A 8 -31.05 13.05 -1.39
N VAL A 9 -30.66 11.77 -1.36
CA VAL A 9 -30.73 10.95 -0.14
C VAL A 9 -29.62 11.32 0.84
N LEU A 10 -28.36 11.43 0.39
CA LEU A 10 -27.23 11.84 1.23
C LEU A 10 -27.40 13.27 1.76
N ARG A 11 -27.90 14.19 0.92
CA ARG A 11 -28.26 15.54 1.36
C ARG A 11 -29.41 15.53 2.35
N LEU A 12 -30.47 14.75 2.12
CA LEU A 12 -31.55 14.60 3.09
C LEU A 12 -31.04 14.07 4.41
N VAL A 13 -30.25 12.99 4.44
CA VAL A 13 -29.70 12.41 5.67
C VAL A 13 -28.83 13.42 6.41
N HIS A 14 -27.95 14.14 5.72
CA HIS A 14 -27.10 15.15 6.34
C HIS A 14 -27.89 16.36 6.85
N VAL A 15 -28.94 16.78 6.13
CA VAL A 15 -29.88 17.83 6.55
C VAL A 15 -30.71 17.35 7.75
N THR A 16 -31.22 16.13 7.74
CA THR A 16 -32.01 15.53 8.81
C THR A 16 -31.20 15.32 10.08
N VAL A 17 -29.92 14.92 9.98
CA VAL A 17 -29.00 14.81 11.13
C VAL A 17 -28.64 16.18 11.70
N LYS A 18 -28.39 17.18 10.84
CA LYS A 18 -28.23 18.57 11.30
C LYS A 18 -29.51 19.12 11.95
N TYR A 19 -30.68 18.78 11.41
CA TYR A 19 -31.98 19.19 11.93
C TYR A 19 -32.30 18.51 13.28
N PHE A 20 -31.92 17.25 13.47
CA PHE A 20 -32.08 16.53 14.73
C PHE A 20 -31.19 17.10 15.86
N ARG A 21 -29.99 17.60 15.53
CA ARG A 21 -29.15 18.35 16.49
C ARG A 21 -29.79 19.66 16.97
N LEU A 22 -30.72 20.23 16.19
CA LEU A 22 -31.36 21.52 16.46
C LEU A 22 -32.71 21.41 17.19
N LEU A 23 -33.30 20.21 17.29
CA LEU A 23 -34.58 20.01 17.97
C LEU A 23 -34.38 19.63 19.45
N GLY A 24 -35.09 20.33 20.34
CA GLY A 24 -35.10 20.08 21.78
C GLY A 24 -35.76 18.75 22.19
N ARG A 25 -35.94 18.54 23.51
CA ARG A 25 -36.51 17.32 24.13
C ARG A 25 -37.72 16.79 23.36
N GLY A 26 -37.73 15.48 23.04
CA GLY A 26 -38.84 14.81 22.36
C GLY A 26 -38.68 14.61 20.84
N ALA A 27 -37.55 15.00 20.25
CA ALA A 27 -37.25 14.71 18.84
C ALA A 27 -36.98 13.21 18.63
N ARG A 28 -37.65 12.62 17.62
CA ARG A 28 -37.48 11.22 17.19
C ARG A 28 -37.03 11.16 15.73
N LEU A 29 -35.92 10.47 15.48
CA LEU A 29 -35.38 10.21 14.14
C LEU A 29 -35.52 8.71 13.84
N THR A 30 -36.04 8.38 12.66
CA THR A 30 -36.18 7.00 12.20
C THR A 30 -35.36 6.79 10.94
N ILE A 31 -34.48 5.79 10.95
CA ILE A 31 -33.66 5.39 9.81
C ILE A 31 -33.84 3.88 9.65
N GLY A 32 -34.65 3.47 8.68
CA GLY A 32 -34.98 2.06 8.47
C GLY A 32 -35.56 1.40 9.72
N GLN A 33 -34.86 0.39 10.25
CA GLN A 33 -35.23 -0.37 11.45
C GLN A 33 -34.74 0.25 12.78
N VAL A 34 -34.13 1.43 12.73
CA VAL A 34 -33.51 2.11 13.87
C VAL A 34 -34.29 3.37 14.23
N PHE A 35 -34.59 3.51 15.52
CA PHE A 35 -35.30 4.63 16.10
C PHE A 35 -34.40 5.32 17.12
N ILE A 36 -34.14 6.60 16.94
CA ILE A 36 -33.27 7.41 17.78
C ILE A 36 -34.13 8.49 18.44
N GLU A 37 -34.03 8.63 19.75
CA GLU A 37 -34.80 9.56 20.54
C GLU A 37 -33.92 10.21 21.61
N LYS A 38 -34.12 11.51 21.86
CA LYS A 38 -33.46 12.19 22.98
C LYS A 38 -34.40 12.28 24.18
N LEU A 39 -34.03 11.62 25.28
CA LEU A 39 -34.77 11.62 26.53
C LEU A 39 -33.90 12.20 27.65
N ALA A 40 -34.23 13.41 28.11
CA ALA A 40 -33.41 14.18 29.04
C ALA A 40 -31.96 14.32 28.50
N ASP A 41 -30.97 13.81 29.25
CA ASP A 41 -29.56 13.82 28.88
C ASP A 41 -29.14 12.57 28.10
N TYR A 42 -30.03 11.59 27.95
CA TYR A 42 -29.75 10.34 27.27
C TYR A 42 -30.14 10.38 25.79
N ILE A 43 -29.26 9.83 24.96
CA ILE A 43 -29.58 9.44 23.59
C ILE A 43 -29.98 7.97 23.61
N LEU A 44 -31.23 7.70 23.24
CA LEU A 44 -31.78 6.36 23.13
C LEU A 44 -31.75 5.91 21.68
N VAL A 45 -31.22 4.72 21.45
CA VAL A 45 -31.29 4.02 20.16
C VAL A 45 -32.07 2.73 20.41
N LYS A 46 -33.15 2.52 19.67
CA LYS A 46 -33.97 1.31 19.71
C LYS A 46 -34.05 0.73 18.32
N THR A 47 -34.06 -0.60 18.21
CA THR A 47 -34.24 -1.28 16.93
C THR A 47 -35.49 -2.15 16.96
N SER A 48 -36.06 -2.40 15.78
CA SER A 48 -37.20 -3.33 15.65
C SER A 48 -36.82 -4.77 15.95
N PHE A 49 -35.53 -5.10 15.94
CA PHE A 49 -35.00 -6.43 16.25
C PHE A 49 -34.59 -6.57 17.72
N GLY A 50 -35.09 -5.74 18.65
CA GLY A 50 -34.96 -6.01 20.09
C GLY A 50 -33.62 -5.62 20.73
N PHE A 51 -32.82 -4.77 20.08
CA PHE A 51 -31.68 -4.10 20.70
C PHE A 51 -32.07 -2.69 21.15
N SER A 52 -31.60 -2.28 22.33
CA SER A 52 -31.64 -0.88 22.74
C SER A 52 -30.37 -0.44 23.44
N LEU A 53 -29.96 0.79 23.16
CA LEU A 53 -28.81 1.48 23.74
C LEU A 53 -29.27 2.80 24.35
N ALA A 54 -28.77 3.11 25.54
CA ALA A 54 -28.88 4.42 26.16
C ALA A 54 -27.48 4.94 26.46
N TRP A 55 -27.17 6.16 26.02
CA TRP A 55 -25.89 6.81 26.30
C TRP A 55 -26.12 8.20 26.88
N ASP A 56 -25.45 8.49 27.99
CA ASP A 56 -25.50 9.79 28.70
C ASP A 56 -24.67 10.90 28.01
N GLY A 57 -23.93 10.59 26.95
CA GLY A 57 -23.06 11.52 26.23
C GLY A 57 -21.69 11.74 26.88
N ILE A 58 -21.38 11.07 27.99
CA ILE A 58 -20.14 11.27 28.77
C ILE A 58 -19.42 9.93 28.99
N SER A 59 -20.02 8.98 29.72
CA SER A 59 -19.33 7.76 30.15
C SER A 59 -20.24 6.56 30.38
N GLY A 60 -21.52 6.78 30.71
CA GLY A 60 -22.49 5.74 30.96
C GLY A 60 -23.15 5.25 29.67
N ILE A 61 -22.82 4.02 29.26
CA ILE A 61 -23.48 3.31 28.17
C ILE A 61 -24.23 2.10 28.74
N TYR A 62 -25.53 2.02 28.44
CA TYR A 62 -26.38 0.90 28.85
C TYR A 62 -26.92 0.21 27.60
N LEU A 63 -26.65 -1.08 27.50
CA LEU A 63 -27.13 -1.94 26.41
C LEU A 63 -28.17 -2.90 26.96
N LYS A 64 -29.23 -3.14 26.19
CA LYS A 64 -30.22 -4.17 26.47
C LYS A 64 -30.53 -4.94 25.20
N LEU A 65 -30.53 -6.26 25.33
CA LEU A 65 -30.91 -7.20 24.30
C LEU A 65 -32.20 -7.90 24.71
N SER A 66 -33.03 -8.25 23.73
CA SER A 66 -34.15 -9.18 23.92
C SER A 66 -33.64 -10.60 24.06
N ASP A 67 -34.45 -11.48 24.64
CA ASP A 67 -34.14 -12.90 24.80
C ASP A 67 -33.88 -13.64 23.47
N GLU A 68 -34.27 -13.07 22.34
CA GLU A 68 -33.96 -13.61 21.01
C GLU A 68 -32.44 -13.64 20.71
N HIS A 69 -31.64 -12.88 21.46
CA HIS A 69 -30.19 -12.76 21.31
C HIS A 69 -29.41 -13.62 22.32
N LYS A 70 -30.11 -14.40 23.15
CA LYS A 70 -29.50 -15.28 24.15
C LYS A 70 -28.52 -16.26 23.48
N GLY A 71 -27.27 -16.27 23.92
CA GLY A 71 -26.21 -17.14 23.36
C GLY A 71 -25.70 -16.74 21.97
N LYS A 72 -26.12 -15.58 21.44
CA LYS A 72 -25.72 -15.07 20.11
C LYS A 72 -24.84 -13.82 20.17
N SER A 73 -24.61 -13.28 21.37
CA SER A 73 -23.70 -12.16 21.58
C SER A 73 -22.29 -12.66 21.93
N CYS A 74 -21.30 -11.79 21.78
CA CYS A 74 -19.93 -12.02 22.22
C CYS A 74 -19.25 -10.67 22.50
N GLY A 75 -18.19 -10.65 23.31
CA GLY A 75 -17.44 -9.45 23.67
C GLY A 75 -17.54 -9.11 25.16
N LEU A 76 -17.28 -7.85 25.53
CA LEU A 76 -17.16 -7.40 26.93
C LEU A 76 -18.46 -7.53 27.75
N CYS A 77 -19.61 -7.68 27.08
CA CYS A 77 -20.89 -7.98 27.73
C CYS A 77 -21.30 -9.46 27.59
N ALA A 78 -20.33 -10.32 27.26
CA ALA A 78 -20.45 -11.78 27.17
C ALA A 78 -21.54 -12.28 26.20
N ASN A 79 -21.94 -13.55 26.36
CA ASN A 79 -22.78 -14.27 25.41
C ASN A 79 -24.28 -14.23 25.76
N TYR A 80 -24.65 -13.60 26.89
CA TYR A 80 -26.02 -13.50 27.38
C TYR A 80 -26.71 -14.88 27.54
N ASN A 81 -25.97 -15.98 27.74
CA ASN A 81 -26.56 -17.33 27.85
C ASN A 81 -27.10 -17.65 29.26
N GLY A 82 -26.86 -16.77 30.24
CA GLY A 82 -27.29 -16.93 31.63
C GLY A 82 -26.34 -17.75 32.50
N ILE A 83 -25.14 -18.05 32.00
CA ILE A 83 -24.10 -18.81 32.68
C ILE A 83 -22.97 -17.85 33.09
N GLN A 84 -23.03 -17.30 34.30
CA GLN A 84 -22.05 -16.29 34.73
C GLN A 84 -20.60 -16.80 34.80
N SER A 85 -20.41 -18.13 34.91
CA SER A 85 -19.09 -18.73 34.96
C SER A 85 -18.36 -18.72 33.62
N ASP A 86 -19.07 -18.58 32.50
CA ASP A 86 -18.46 -18.47 31.17
C ASP A 86 -18.38 -17.03 30.64
N ASP A 87 -19.01 -16.08 31.34
CA ASP A 87 -18.98 -14.64 31.02
C ASP A 87 -17.57 -14.03 31.13
N PHE A 88 -16.67 -14.65 31.90
CA PHE A 88 -15.25 -14.28 32.01
C PHE A 88 -14.31 -15.25 31.28
N ILE A 89 -14.85 -16.25 30.57
CA ILE A 89 -14.04 -17.14 29.72
C ILE A 89 -13.77 -16.39 28.42
N ILE A 90 -12.74 -15.54 28.48
CA ILE A 90 -12.15 -14.88 27.33
C ILE A 90 -11.38 -15.95 26.55
N GLN A 91 -12.07 -16.68 25.67
CA GLN A 91 -11.43 -17.10 24.44
C GLN A 91 -11.21 -15.80 23.65
N GLU A 92 -9.97 -15.33 23.58
CA GLU A 92 -9.70 -14.17 22.73
C GLU A 92 -10.12 -14.53 21.31
N VAL A 93 -11.16 -13.85 20.83
CA VAL A 93 -11.62 -13.79 19.43
C VAL A 93 -11.62 -12.33 18.96
N GLN A 94 -10.81 -11.49 19.62
CA GLN A 94 -10.72 -10.06 19.37
C GLN A 94 -9.29 -9.69 18.97
N CYS A 95 -9.12 -9.22 17.73
CA CYS A 95 -7.90 -8.53 17.36
C CYS A 95 -7.92 -7.11 17.95
N SER A 96 -6.84 -6.69 18.62
CA SER A 96 -6.70 -5.34 19.16
C SER A 96 -5.37 -4.71 18.80
N VAL A 97 -5.36 -3.38 18.70
CA VAL A 97 -4.15 -2.56 18.56
C VAL A 97 -4.20 -1.50 19.66
N VAL A 98 -3.23 -1.53 20.57
CA VAL A 98 -3.15 -0.65 21.75
C VAL A 98 -1.83 0.12 21.71
N GLY A 99 -1.85 1.38 22.13
CA GLY A 99 -0.64 2.21 22.20
C GLY A 99 0.07 2.37 20.85
N ASP A 100 -0.69 2.52 19.76
CA ASP A 100 -0.27 2.65 18.36
C ASP A 100 0.47 1.45 17.75
N SER A 101 1.13 0.61 18.56
CA SER A 101 2.08 -0.40 18.08
C SER A 101 2.02 -1.75 18.79
N HIS A 102 1.14 -1.96 19.77
CA HIS A 102 0.96 -3.26 20.42
C HIS A 102 -0.26 -3.97 19.85
N PHE A 103 -0.06 -5.16 19.31
CA PHE A 103 -1.07 -5.94 18.63
C PHE A 103 -1.39 -7.18 19.44
N THR A 104 -2.66 -7.54 19.43
CA THR A 104 -3.15 -8.83 19.90
C THR A 104 -3.91 -9.47 18.75
N THR A 105 -3.52 -10.67 18.34
CA THR A 105 -4.18 -11.42 17.26
C THR A 105 -5.50 -12.02 17.73
N PHE A 106 -6.33 -12.48 16.79
CA PHE A 106 -7.55 -13.25 17.11
C PHE A 106 -7.29 -14.53 17.91
N ASP A 107 -6.07 -15.08 17.95
CA ASP A 107 -5.74 -16.28 18.73
C ASP A 107 -5.03 -15.94 20.06
N GLY A 108 -5.07 -14.67 20.50
CA GLY A 108 -4.48 -14.23 21.76
C GLY A 108 -2.97 -14.01 21.78
N ARG A 109 -2.29 -14.07 20.62
CA ARG A 109 -0.86 -13.75 20.53
C ARG A 109 -0.63 -12.24 20.58
N HIS A 110 0.21 -11.80 21.53
CA HIS A 110 0.68 -10.42 21.63
C HIS A 110 2.01 -10.20 20.88
N TYR A 111 2.14 -9.08 20.17
CA TYR A 111 3.40 -8.63 19.57
C TYR A 111 3.43 -7.11 19.39
N SER A 112 4.63 -6.55 19.23
CA SER A 112 4.82 -5.12 18.97
C SER A 112 5.33 -4.89 17.56
N PHE A 113 4.81 -3.88 16.87
CA PHE A 113 5.20 -3.56 15.49
C PHE A 113 5.19 -2.04 15.23
N ILE A 114 6.37 -1.48 14.93
CA ILE A 114 6.64 -0.03 14.83
C ILE A 114 6.90 0.37 13.36
N GLY A 115 6.15 -0.22 12.41
CA GLY A 115 6.22 0.16 11.00
C GLY A 115 5.30 1.33 10.66
N MET A 116 5.81 2.32 9.91
CA MET A 116 5.01 3.39 9.31
C MET A 116 4.50 2.96 7.93
N CYS A 117 3.19 2.68 7.79
CA CYS A 117 2.52 2.37 6.52
C CYS A 117 1.00 2.19 6.66
N GLN A 118 0.31 1.88 5.55
CA GLN A 118 -0.98 1.20 5.52
C GLN A 118 -0.82 -0.34 5.63
N TYR A 119 -1.37 -0.94 6.66
CA TYR A 119 -1.38 -2.38 6.87
C TYR A 119 -2.80 -2.93 6.79
N ILE A 120 -2.96 -4.15 6.29
CA ILE A 120 -4.23 -4.87 6.43
C ILE A 120 -4.26 -5.40 7.87
N LEU A 121 -5.24 -4.96 8.65
CA LEU A 121 -5.48 -5.47 9.99
C LEU A 121 -6.23 -6.79 9.91
N VAL A 122 -7.25 -6.84 9.06
CA VAL A 122 -8.04 -8.06 8.79
C VAL A 122 -8.66 -7.97 7.40
N LYS A 123 -8.75 -9.10 6.71
CA LYS A 123 -9.45 -9.24 5.43
C LYS A 123 -10.42 -10.42 5.48
N GLY A 124 -11.71 -10.15 5.31
CA GLY A 124 -12.76 -11.15 5.16
C GLY A 124 -12.88 -11.59 3.71
N THR A 125 -12.97 -12.90 3.48
CA THR A 125 -13.20 -13.50 2.15
C THR A 125 -14.58 -14.16 2.10
N GLY A 126 -15.10 -14.47 0.92
CA GLY A 126 -16.40 -15.13 0.76
C GLY A 126 -17.51 -14.22 0.22
N LYS A 127 -18.74 -14.39 0.70
CA LYS A 127 -19.93 -13.65 0.25
C LYS A 127 -19.98 -12.22 0.81
N ASP A 128 -19.51 -12.03 2.03
CA ASP A 128 -19.47 -10.74 2.73
C ASP A 128 -18.01 -10.26 2.85
N LYS A 129 -17.39 -9.92 1.71
CA LYS A 129 -15.99 -9.51 1.66
C LYS A 129 -15.81 -8.13 2.31
N PHE A 130 -14.75 -7.98 3.08
CA PHE A 130 -14.35 -6.70 3.63
C PHE A 130 -12.85 -6.67 3.88
N THR A 131 -12.28 -5.48 3.87
CA THR A 131 -10.88 -5.26 4.25
C THR A 131 -10.81 -4.11 5.26
N ILE A 132 -10.23 -4.35 6.43
CA ILE A 132 -9.89 -3.30 7.39
C ILE A 132 -8.39 -3.04 7.27
N THR A 133 -8.04 -1.78 7.05
CA THR A 133 -6.66 -1.32 7.01
C THR A 133 -6.40 -0.27 8.08
N LEU A 134 -5.16 -0.20 8.55
CA LEU A 134 -4.68 0.80 9.49
C LEU A 134 -3.55 1.59 8.83
N GLN A 135 -3.58 2.91 8.92
CA GLN A 135 -2.51 3.81 8.45
C GLN A 135 -1.70 4.29 9.65
N LYS A 136 -0.39 4.07 9.63
CA LYS A 136 0.58 4.57 10.61
C LYS A 136 1.51 5.57 9.94
N ALA A 137 1.71 6.73 10.57
CA ALA A 137 2.62 7.77 10.09
C ALA A 137 3.32 8.46 11.27
N PRO A 138 4.33 9.32 11.02
CA PRO A 138 4.91 10.15 12.07
C PRO A 138 3.82 10.92 12.82
N CYS A 139 3.98 11.02 14.13
CA CYS A 139 3.09 11.83 14.96
C CYS A 139 3.38 13.32 14.68
N GLU A 140 2.34 14.14 14.45
CA GLU A 140 2.47 15.55 14.04
C GLU A 140 3.34 16.40 14.98
N GLN A 141 3.40 16.03 16.26
CA GLN A 141 4.12 16.78 17.31
C GLN A 141 5.51 16.21 17.62
N ASN A 142 5.87 15.03 17.13
CA ASN A 142 7.14 14.35 17.45
C ASN A 142 7.61 13.48 16.27
N LEU A 143 8.61 13.97 15.51
CA LEU A 143 9.14 13.29 14.32
C LEU A 143 9.78 11.91 14.59
N GLY A 144 10.02 11.52 15.86
CA GLY A 144 10.57 10.22 16.25
C GLY A 144 9.55 9.17 16.66
N LEU A 145 8.25 9.50 16.73
CA LEU A 145 7.20 8.58 17.16
C LEU A 145 6.30 8.20 15.98
N VAL A 146 5.84 6.95 15.97
CA VAL A 146 4.92 6.41 14.97
C VAL A 146 3.54 6.25 15.58
N CYS A 147 2.56 6.90 14.98
CA CYS A 147 1.19 6.88 15.48
C CYS A 147 0.21 6.32 14.46
N LEU A 148 -0.86 5.70 14.96
CA LEU A 148 -2.01 5.33 14.15
C LEU A 148 -2.73 6.60 13.71
N GLN A 149 -2.72 6.85 12.41
CA GLN A 149 -3.32 8.02 11.77
C GLN A 149 -4.73 7.79 11.26
N SER A 150 -5.05 6.59 10.78
CA SER A 150 -6.41 6.26 10.40
C SER A 150 -6.69 4.76 10.36
N ILE A 151 -7.96 4.40 10.40
CA ILE A 151 -8.47 3.06 10.14
C ILE A 151 -9.48 3.16 9.01
N THR A 152 -9.35 2.33 7.97
CA THR A 152 -10.26 2.32 6.83
C THR A 152 -10.90 0.95 6.68
N LEU A 153 -12.23 0.92 6.72
CA LEU A 153 -13.05 -0.23 6.32
C LEU A 153 -13.42 -0.08 4.85
N ILE A 154 -13.18 -1.13 4.06
CA ILE A 154 -13.53 -1.25 2.64
C ILE A 154 -14.49 -2.42 2.52
N LEU A 155 -15.70 -2.19 1.99
CA LEU A 155 -16.71 -3.22 1.79
C LEU A 155 -16.66 -3.76 0.36
N GLU A 156 -16.83 -5.07 0.20
CA GLU A 156 -16.86 -5.76 -1.10
C GLU A 156 -15.59 -5.57 -1.95
N ASP A 157 -14.47 -5.16 -1.33
CA ASP A 157 -13.25 -4.70 -2.02
C ASP A 157 -13.50 -3.52 -3.00
N ASP A 158 -14.56 -2.73 -2.80
CA ASP A 158 -14.89 -1.52 -3.57
C ASP A 158 -14.47 -0.25 -2.81
N PHE A 159 -13.48 0.48 -3.35
CA PHE A 159 -12.97 1.71 -2.76
C PHE A 159 -13.99 2.86 -2.71
N ASN A 160 -15.07 2.78 -3.48
CA ASN A 160 -16.17 3.75 -3.38
C ASN A 160 -17.07 3.45 -2.17
N LYS A 161 -17.02 2.24 -1.63
CA LYS A 161 -17.74 1.79 -0.44
C LYS A 161 -16.79 1.70 0.75
N GLN A 162 -16.09 2.80 1.03
CA GLN A 162 -15.14 2.89 2.13
C GLN A 162 -15.56 3.86 3.23
N VAL A 163 -15.14 3.57 4.45
CA VAL A 163 -15.26 4.47 5.61
C VAL A 163 -13.91 4.56 6.29
N THR A 164 -13.38 5.77 6.40
CA THR A 164 -12.10 6.04 7.08
C THR A 164 -12.33 6.82 8.37
N LEU A 165 -11.79 6.33 9.47
CA LEU A 165 -11.73 6.96 10.79
C LEU A 165 -10.33 7.56 10.93
N SER A 166 -10.20 8.89 11.02
CA SER A 166 -8.90 9.53 11.20
C SER A 166 -8.58 9.81 12.67
N ARG A 167 -7.30 9.97 12.95
CA ARG A 167 -6.80 10.55 14.20
C ARG A 167 -7.40 11.95 14.37
N GLY A 168 -7.86 12.26 15.58
CA GLY A 168 -8.67 13.44 15.85
C GLY A 168 -10.18 13.23 15.68
N GLY A 169 -10.63 12.03 15.31
CA GLY A 169 -12.04 11.61 15.37
C GLY A 169 -12.89 12.01 14.16
N GLN A 170 -12.28 12.41 13.04
CA GLN A 170 -13.00 12.70 11.81
C GLN A 170 -13.41 11.40 11.10
N ILE A 171 -14.62 11.37 10.55
CA ILE A 171 -15.14 10.26 9.73
C ILE A 171 -15.21 10.74 8.29
N LEU A 172 -14.54 10.03 7.38
CA LEU A 172 -14.47 10.32 5.96
C LEU A 172 -15.12 9.17 5.17
N THR A 173 -16.14 9.49 4.36
CA THR A 173 -16.89 8.54 3.53
C THR A 173 -16.66 8.74 2.04
N SER A 174 -15.86 9.73 1.65
CA SER A 174 -15.40 9.89 0.27
C SER A 174 -14.22 8.93 0.04
N PRO A 175 -14.03 8.41 -1.19
CA PRO A 175 -12.72 7.90 -1.57
C PRO A 175 -11.73 9.01 -1.26
N ASN A 176 -10.85 8.78 -0.29
CA ASN A 176 -9.63 9.56 -0.26
C ASN A 176 -8.93 9.14 -1.55
N HIS A 177 -8.85 10.04 -2.54
CA HIS A 177 -7.85 9.97 -3.61
C HIS A 177 -6.41 10.11 -3.03
N GLY A 178 -6.17 9.62 -1.81
CA GLY A 178 -4.86 9.26 -1.33
C GLY A 178 -4.49 7.97 -2.03
N PHE A 179 -3.77 8.11 -3.14
CA PHE A 179 -2.99 7.10 -3.85
C PHE A 179 -2.65 5.91 -2.94
N ASN A 180 -3.42 4.81 -3.02
CA ASN A 180 -3.11 3.58 -2.31
C ASN A 180 -2.01 2.84 -3.08
N LEU A 181 -0.76 3.25 -2.87
CA LEU A 181 0.39 2.60 -3.49
C LEU A 181 0.58 1.15 -3.06
N ASN A 182 0.05 0.77 -1.90
CA ASN A 182 0.15 -0.60 -1.41
C ASN A 182 -0.64 -1.59 -2.26
N ALA A 183 -1.70 -1.14 -2.93
CA ALA A 183 -2.45 -1.97 -3.89
C ALA A 183 -1.62 -2.33 -5.13
N HIS A 184 -0.60 -1.53 -5.47
CA HIS A 184 0.28 -1.85 -6.60
C HIS A 184 1.32 -2.93 -6.26
N CYS A 185 1.54 -3.25 -4.98
CA CYS A 185 2.35 -4.41 -4.60
C CYS A 185 1.64 -5.74 -4.87
N ASP A 186 0.32 -5.75 -5.06
CA ASP A 186 -0.43 -6.96 -5.41
C ASP A 186 0.02 -7.55 -6.75
N VAL A 187 0.67 -6.75 -7.61
CA VAL A 187 1.27 -7.21 -8.87
C VAL A 187 2.26 -8.36 -8.68
N ILE A 188 2.95 -8.43 -7.54
CA ILE A 188 3.87 -9.52 -7.20
C ILE A 188 3.17 -10.88 -7.18
N HIS A 189 1.88 -10.91 -6.82
CA HIS A 189 1.06 -12.14 -6.80
C HIS A 189 0.28 -12.38 -8.10
N GLN A 190 0.34 -11.46 -9.06
CA GLN A 190 -0.42 -11.54 -10.30
C GLN A 190 0.32 -12.26 -11.43
N ALA A 191 -0.35 -12.38 -12.58
CA ALA A 191 0.12 -13.09 -13.77
C ALA A 191 1.52 -12.65 -14.23
N LEU A 192 1.86 -11.36 -14.08
CA LEU A 192 3.14 -10.80 -14.49
C LEU A 192 4.34 -11.51 -13.86
N PHE A 193 4.26 -11.83 -12.56
CA PHE A 193 5.36 -12.46 -11.82
C PHE A 193 5.18 -13.97 -11.63
N THR A 194 4.04 -14.53 -12.05
CA THR A 194 3.71 -15.95 -11.89
C THR A 194 4.81 -16.91 -12.42
N PRO A 195 5.45 -16.65 -13.59
CA PRO A 195 6.53 -17.52 -14.08
C PRO A 195 7.74 -17.63 -13.14
N CYS A 196 7.93 -16.67 -12.24
CA CYS A 196 9.05 -16.62 -11.31
C CYS A 196 8.76 -17.28 -9.95
N HIS A 197 7.49 -17.46 -9.58
CA HIS A 197 7.09 -17.92 -8.24
C HIS A 197 7.65 -19.29 -7.85
N ILE A 198 7.94 -20.16 -8.83
CA ILE A 198 8.57 -21.46 -8.61
C ILE A 198 10.05 -21.35 -8.19
N TYR A 199 10.72 -20.25 -8.52
CA TYR A 199 12.13 -20.01 -8.21
C TYR A 199 12.33 -19.08 -7.02
N VAL A 200 11.45 -18.08 -6.87
CA VAL A 200 11.52 -17.05 -5.83
C VAL A 200 10.14 -16.86 -5.20
N SER A 201 9.99 -17.25 -3.93
CA SER A 201 8.71 -17.14 -3.22
C SER A 201 8.27 -15.68 -3.05
N PRO A 202 7.04 -15.31 -3.44
CA PRO A 202 6.58 -13.92 -3.46
C PRO A 202 6.30 -13.32 -2.07
N GLY A 203 6.03 -14.15 -1.06
CA GLY A 203 5.48 -13.68 0.22
C GLY A 203 6.32 -12.64 0.94
N LEU A 204 7.65 -12.84 1.03
CA LEU A 204 8.56 -11.89 1.67
C LEU A 204 8.65 -10.58 0.88
N TYR A 205 8.82 -10.66 -0.44
CA TYR A 205 9.00 -9.49 -1.31
C TYR A 205 7.72 -8.66 -1.42
N TYR A 206 6.56 -9.29 -1.33
CA TYR A 206 5.28 -8.60 -1.21
C TYR A 206 5.22 -7.75 0.07
N GLN A 207 5.63 -8.30 1.21
CA GLN A 207 5.65 -7.55 2.47
C GLN A 207 6.68 -6.41 2.44
N LEU A 208 7.86 -6.65 1.86
CA LEU A 208 8.90 -5.64 1.68
C LEU A 208 8.43 -4.49 0.76
N CYS A 209 7.80 -4.83 -0.37
CA CYS A 209 7.23 -3.86 -1.29
C CYS A 209 6.25 -2.92 -0.59
N ARG A 210 5.32 -3.48 0.19
CA ARG A 210 4.34 -2.68 0.93
C ARG A 210 5.01 -1.80 1.97
N HIS A 211 6.00 -2.34 2.68
CA HIS A 211 6.75 -1.58 3.67
C HIS A 211 7.51 -0.41 3.05
N ASP A 212 8.20 -0.63 1.93
CA ASP A 212 9.02 0.40 1.27
C ASP A 212 8.17 1.41 0.52
N ALA A 213 7.15 0.97 -0.23
CA ALA A 213 6.20 1.85 -0.93
C ALA A 213 5.55 2.86 0.03
N CYS A 214 5.41 2.51 1.30
CA CYS A 214 4.94 3.44 2.32
C CYS A 214 5.95 4.47 2.82
N LYS A 215 7.24 4.17 2.81
CA LYS A 215 8.27 5.10 3.26
C LYS A 215 8.40 6.28 2.29
N CYS A 216 8.42 6.00 0.99
CA CYS A 216 8.71 7.03 -0.01
C CYS A 216 7.83 6.98 -1.26
N GLY A 217 6.67 6.33 -1.20
CA GLY A 217 5.72 6.34 -2.30
C GLY A 217 6.20 5.54 -3.51
N SER A 218 5.98 6.10 -4.70
CA SER A 218 6.11 5.37 -5.97
C SER A 218 7.56 5.02 -6.25
N ALA A 219 8.51 5.87 -5.86
CA ALA A 219 9.93 5.59 -5.97
C ALA A 219 10.32 4.29 -5.26
N CYS A 220 9.89 4.12 -4.00
CA CYS A 220 10.19 2.92 -3.22
C CYS A 220 9.46 1.68 -3.74
N LEU A 221 8.20 1.84 -4.17
CA LEU A 221 7.44 0.78 -4.82
C LEU A 221 8.17 0.26 -6.07
N CYS A 222 8.58 1.15 -6.97
CA CYS A 222 9.28 0.76 -8.19
C CYS A 222 10.63 0.09 -7.89
N ASN A 223 11.35 0.52 -6.84
CA ASN A 223 12.58 -0.12 -6.40
C ASN A 223 12.34 -1.54 -5.86
N ALA A 224 11.27 -1.74 -5.09
CA ALA A 224 10.93 -3.05 -4.56
C ALA A 224 10.52 -4.04 -5.68
N LEU A 225 9.73 -3.57 -6.65
CA LEU A 225 9.37 -4.35 -7.83
C LEU A 225 10.59 -4.67 -8.70
N ALA A 226 11.47 -3.70 -8.90
CA ALA A 226 12.74 -3.89 -9.61
C ALA A 226 13.63 -4.94 -8.93
N HIS A 227 13.72 -4.92 -7.60
CA HIS A 227 14.49 -5.91 -6.87
C HIS A 227 13.93 -7.34 -7.03
N TYR A 228 12.61 -7.51 -6.97
CA TYR A 228 12.01 -8.82 -7.20
C TYR A 228 12.20 -9.29 -8.66
N ALA A 229 12.03 -8.38 -9.63
CA ALA A 229 12.29 -8.66 -11.04
C ALA A 229 13.77 -9.02 -11.31
N TYR A 230 14.72 -8.38 -10.62
CA TYR A 230 16.15 -8.69 -10.69
C TYR A 230 16.43 -10.13 -10.24
N LEU A 231 15.86 -10.56 -9.11
CA LEU A 231 15.99 -11.93 -8.60
C LEU A 231 15.39 -12.96 -9.57
N CYS A 232 14.26 -12.63 -10.20
CA CYS A 232 13.69 -13.45 -11.28
C CYS A 232 14.64 -13.55 -12.48
N GLY A 233 15.24 -12.43 -12.89
CA GLY A 233 16.24 -12.37 -13.96
C GLY A 233 17.47 -13.23 -13.68
N GLN A 234 17.97 -13.25 -12.44
CA GLN A 234 19.05 -14.15 -12.01
C GLN A 234 18.71 -15.64 -12.15
N ARG A 235 17.42 -15.99 -12.22
CA ARG A 235 16.91 -17.35 -12.45
C ARG A 235 16.51 -17.59 -13.91
N GLY A 236 16.88 -16.69 -14.83
CA GLY A 236 16.57 -16.77 -16.25
C GLY A 236 15.13 -16.40 -16.61
N VAL A 237 14.40 -15.75 -15.69
CA VAL A 237 13.01 -15.32 -15.90
C VAL A 237 12.95 -13.79 -15.93
N PRO A 238 13.24 -13.13 -17.06
CA PRO A 238 13.17 -11.68 -17.17
C PRO A 238 11.70 -11.21 -17.09
N ILE A 239 11.43 -10.23 -16.23
CA ILE A 239 10.09 -9.65 -16.02
C ILE A 239 10.12 -8.16 -16.38
N ASP A 240 9.30 -7.75 -17.36
CA ASP A 240 9.14 -6.34 -17.75
C ASP A 240 7.91 -5.69 -17.10
N PHE A 241 8.05 -5.36 -15.82
CA PHE A 241 7.00 -4.65 -15.09
C PHE A 241 6.92 -3.17 -15.43
N ARG A 242 8.01 -2.57 -15.95
CA ARG A 242 8.07 -1.13 -16.26
C ARG A 242 7.22 -0.76 -17.48
N ALA A 243 7.04 -1.67 -18.42
CA ALA A 243 6.10 -1.51 -19.52
C ALA A 243 4.63 -1.55 -19.07
N GLN A 244 4.32 -2.28 -17.99
CA GLN A 244 2.94 -2.48 -17.50
C GLN A 244 2.53 -1.46 -16.42
N ILE A 245 3.48 -0.92 -15.68
CA ILE A 245 3.25 0.03 -14.59
C ILE A 245 3.81 1.39 -15.00
N SER A 246 2.97 2.23 -15.61
CA SER A 246 3.38 3.46 -16.29
C SER A 246 4.16 4.45 -15.41
N PHE A 247 3.83 4.59 -14.13
CA PHE A 247 4.56 5.48 -13.22
C PHE A 247 5.92 4.92 -12.77
N CYS A 248 6.21 3.64 -13.07
CA CYS A 248 7.53 3.03 -12.91
C CYS A 248 8.32 2.99 -14.23
N ALA A 249 7.78 3.55 -15.33
CA ALA A 249 8.45 3.54 -16.62
C ALA A 249 9.81 4.25 -16.54
N VAL A 250 10.83 3.64 -17.15
CA VAL A 250 12.16 4.25 -17.33
C VAL A 250 12.27 4.77 -18.75
N VAL A 251 12.57 6.05 -18.87
CA VAL A 251 12.83 6.68 -20.17
C VAL A 251 14.33 6.81 -20.36
N CYS A 252 14.87 6.05 -21.30
CA CYS A 252 16.28 6.14 -21.67
C CYS A 252 16.50 7.24 -22.70
N GLN A 253 17.47 8.12 -22.43
CA GLN A 253 17.86 9.21 -23.31
C GLN A 253 19.14 8.84 -24.08
N LYS A 254 19.64 9.76 -24.93
CA LYS A 254 20.97 9.63 -25.56
C LYS A 254 21.13 8.38 -26.45
N GLY A 255 20.03 7.93 -27.06
CA GLY A 255 20.01 6.78 -27.97
C GLY A 255 20.13 5.42 -27.27
N MET A 256 20.00 5.39 -25.94
CA MET A 256 19.99 4.16 -25.15
C MET A 256 18.61 3.52 -25.12
N LEU A 257 18.58 2.21 -24.84
CA LEU A 257 17.39 1.43 -24.58
C LEU A 257 17.43 0.88 -23.16
N TYR A 258 16.25 0.72 -22.58
CA TYR A 258 16.10 0.09 -21.28
C TYR A 258 16.48 -1.40 -21.37
N GLN A 259 17.24 -1.89 -20.39
CA GLN A 259 17.67 -3.27 -20.26
C GLN A 259 17.57 -3.73 -18.81
N HIS A 260 17.12 -4.97 -18.60
CA HIS A 260 17.04 -5.60 -17.28
C HIS A 260 18.40 -5.81 -16.61
N CYS A 261 19.45 -5.88 -17.42
CA CYS A 261 20.85 -6.10 -17.02
C CYS A 261 21.73 -5.20 -17.89
N ALA A 262 21.77 -3.92 -17.55
CA ALA A 262 22.62 -2.93 -18.18
C ALA A 262 24.00 -2.92 -17.50
N SER A 263 25.04 -2.97 -18.31
CA SER A 263 26.42 -2.75 -17.88
C SER A 263 27.15 -2.02 -18.99
N PHE A 264 27.96 -1.02 -18.64
CA PHE A 264 28.87 -0.38 -19.59
C PHE A 264 30.11 -1.24 -19.84
N CYS A 265 30.30 -2.32 -19.08
CA CYS A 265 31.38 -3.25 -19.32
C CYS A 265 31.27 -3.85 -20.73
N ARG A 266 32.32 -3.67 -21.55
CA ARG A 266 32.37 -4.05 -22.97
C ARG A 266 31.26 -3.40 -23.83
N ARG A 267 30.62 -2.34 -23.33
CA ARG A 267 29.48 -1.64 -23.96
C ARG A 267 29.68 -0.13 -24.04
N SER A 268 30.81 0.40 -23.57
CA SER A 268 31.28 1.77 -23.85
C SER A 268 32.58 1.77 -24.65
N CYS A 269 32.82 2.84 -25.41
CA CYS A 269 34.04 2.99 -26.21
C CYS A 269 35.32 2.92 -25.34
N THR A 270 35.29 3.52 -24.15
CA THR A 270 36.40 3.42 -23.20
C THR A 270 36.60 2.00 -22.69
N SER A 271 35.52 1.29 -22.35
CA SER A 271 35.63 -0.11 -21.86
C SER A 271 36.16 -1.08 -22.94
N LEU A 272 35.89 -0.81 -24.22
CA LEU A 272 36.43 -1.60 -25.34
C LEU A 272 37.94 -1.45 -25.47
N ALA A 273 38.48 -0.27 -25.17
CA ALA A 273 39.92 0.00 -25.24
C ALA A 273 40.70 -0.65 -24.09
N SER A 274 40.05 -1.00 -22.98
CA SER A 274 40.66 -1.59 -21.79
C SER A 274 39.78 -2.69 -21.15
N PRO A 275 39.57 -3.83 -21.82
CA PRO A 275 38.62 -4.86 -21.39
C PRO A 275 39.06 -5.66 -20.15
N GLU A 276 40.34 -5.58 -19.75
CA GLU A 276 40.89 -6.35 -18.63
C GLU A 276 40.46 -5.83 -17.24
N GLN A 277 39.92 -4.61 -17.15
CA GLN A 277 39.44 -3.99 -15.90
C GLN A 277 37.92 -4.10 -15.71
N CYS A 278 37.31 -5.07 -16.40
CA CYS A 278 35.87 -5.12 -16.59
C CYS A 278 35.26 -6.27 -15.78
N ASN A 279 34.23 -5.97 -15.00
CA ASN A 279 33.43 -6.95 -14.28
C ASN A 279 32.06 -7.07 -14.96
N ASP A 280 31.57 -8.30 -15.14
CA ASP A 280 30.32 -8.60 -15.83
C ASP A 280 29.07 -8.34 -14.96
N ASP A 281 29.26 -7.73 -13.78
CA ASP A 281 28.16 -7.23 -12.97
C ASP A 281 27.33 -6.20 -13.74
N CYS A 282 26.01 -6.33 -13.60
CA CYS A 282 25.05 -5.47 -14.24
C CYS A 282 23.94 -5.08 -13.27
N ALA A 283 23.31 -3.94 -13.56
CA ALA A 283 22.12 -3.48 -12.87
C ALA A 283 21.05 -3.13 -13.88
N GLU A 284 19.79 -3.12 -13.45
CA GLU A 284 18.71 -2.60 -14.26
C GLU A 284 19.01 -1.14 -14.66
N GLY A 285 18.86 -0.81 -15.94
CA GLY A 285 19.20 0.53 -16.40
C GLY A 285 19.11 0.73 -17.91
N CYS A 286 19.73 1.80 -18.38
CA CYS A 286 19.80 2.13 -19.79
C CYS A 286 21.16 1.73 -20.35
N ASN A 287 21.17 1.09 -21.52
CA ASN A 287 22.39 0.75 -22.22
C ASN A 287 22.23 0.98 -23.72
N CYS A 288 23.34 0.98 -24.45
CA CYS A 288 23.27 1.08 -25.91
C CYS A 288 22.60 -0.16 -26.53
N PRO A 289 21.81 0.03 -27.60
CA PRO A 289 21.28 -1.08 -28.38
C PRO A 289 22.42 -1.94 -28.94
N GLU A 290 22.11 -3.19 -29.30
CA GLU A 290 23.12 -4.08 -29.88
C GLU A 290 23.82 -3.47 -31.10
N GLY A 291 25.13 -3.66 -31.18
CA GLY A 291 25.99 -3.08 -32.22
C GLY A 291 26.39 -1.62 -32.02
N LYS A 292 25.97 -0.97 -30.93
CA LYS A 292 26.39 0.39 -30.56
C LYS A 292 27.04 0.43 -29.17
N PHE A 293 27.87 1.44 -28.97
CA PHE A 293 28.67 1.65 -27.78
C PHE A 293 28.49 3.08 -27.29
N TYR A 294 28.51 3.26 -25.97
CA TYR A 294 28.39 4.59 -25.39
C TYR A 294 29.71 5.35 -25.53
N GLU A 295 29.65 6.54 -26.12
CA GLU A 295 30.77 7.46 -26.27
C GLU A 295 30.58 8.64 -25.30
N ASP A 296 31.41 8.71 -24.27
CA ASP A 296 31.29 9.69 -23.18
C ASP A 296 31.41 11.13 -23.69
N THR A 297 32.29 11.38 -24.66
CA THR A 297 32.52 12.73 -25.21
C THR A 297 31.32 13.27 -26.00
N LEU A 298 30.59 12.38 -26.67
CA LEU A 298 29.38 12.72 -27.42
C LEU A 298 28.12 12.58 -26.56
N SER A 299 28.23 11.92 -25.41
CA SER A 299 27.08 11.55 -24.58
C SER A 299 25.99 10.87 -25.40
N PHE A 300 26.36 9.93 -26.28
CA PHE A 300 25.43 9.25 -27.19
C PHE A 300 25.92 7.85 -27.60
N CYS A 301 24.98 6.97 -27.96
CA CYS A 301 25.30 5.64 -28.50
C CYS A 301 25.73 5.71 -29.97
N VAL A 302 26.97 5.31 -30.24
CA VAL A 302 27.57 5.34 -31.57
C VAL A 302 27.99 3.93 -32.04
N PRO A 303 28.03 3.66 -33.35
CA PRO A 303 28.68 2.46 -33.87
C PRO A 303 30.18 2.43 -33.52
N ILE A 304 30.79 1.24 -33.48
CA ILE A 304 32.19 1.05 -33.08
C ILE A 304 33.19 1.93 -33.86
N PHE A 305 32.95 2.18 -35.15
CA PHE A 305 33.83 3.00 -36.00
C PHE A 305 33.79 4.50 -35.66
N HIS A 306 32.86 4.94 -34.82
CA HIS A 306 32.81 6.30 -34.29
C HIS A 306 33.31 6.39 -32.83
N CYS A 307 33.77 5.28 -32.24
CA CYS A 307 34.39 5.30 -30.92
C CYS A 307 35.76 5.97 -30.96
N ARG A 308 36.05 6.82 -29.98
CA ARG A 308 37.41 7.30 -29.75
C ARG A 308 38.28 6.19 -29.16
N CYS A 309 39.54 6.14 -29.58
CA CYS A 309 40.51 5.15 -29.10
C CYS A 309 41.26 5.71 -27.88
N HIS A 310 41.41 4.89 -26.83
CA HIS A 310 42.24 5.24 -25.68
C HIS A 310 43.54 4.43 -25.74
N TYR A 311 44.69 5.12 -25.77
CA TYR A 311 46.00 4.47 -25.79
C TYR A 311 46.99 5.22 -24.90
N ARG A 312 47.59 4.50 -23.94
CA ARG A 312 48.58 5.03 -22.96
C ARG A 312 48.15 6.32 -22.26
N GLY A 313 46.85 6.45 -21.96
CA GLY A 313 46.27 7.62 -21.29
C GLY A 313 45.87 8.77 -22.21
N SER A 314 46.17 8.69 -23.51
CA SER A 314 45.74 9.64 -24.54
C SER A 314 44.48 9.17 -25.27
N ILE A 315 43.66 10.11 -25.73
CA ILE A 315 42.41 9.86 -26.47
C ILE A 315 42.59 10.31 -27.91
N TYR A 316 42.28 9.44 -28.86
CA TYR A 316 42.45 9.65 -30.29
C TYR A 316 41.10 9.57 -31.01
N GLN A 317 40.90 10.44 -32.01
CA GLN A 317 39.72 10.38 -32.87
C GLN A 317 39.80 9.23 -33.86
N PRO A 318 38.65 8.74 -34.37
CA PRO A 318 38.64 7.79 -35.47
C PRO A 318 39.50 8.27 -36.65
N GLY A 319 40.51 7.48 -37.02
CA GLY A 319 41.44 7.79 -38.11
C GLY A 319 42.65 8.65 -37.73
N GLU A 320 42.78 9.05 -36.45
CA GLU A 320 43.96 9.75 -35.95
C GLU A 320 45.12 8.76 -35.72
N LEU A 321 46.32 9.13 -36.17
CA LEU A 321 47.51 8.28 -36.08
C LEU A 321 48.13 8.34 -34.67
N ILE A 322 48.39 7.17 -34.10
CA ILE A 322 49.00 6.98 -32.79
C ILE A 322 50.53 6.93 -32.95
N PRO A 323 51.29 7.84 -32.31
CA PRO A 323 52.75 7.76 -32.30
C PRO A 323 53.21 6.59 -31.44
N THR A 324 53.82 5.57 -32.05
CA THR A 324 54.46 4.45 -31.34
C THR A 324 55.98 4.52 -31.48
N PRO A 325 56.76 3.87 -30.58
CA PRO A 325 58.22 3.81 -30.69
C PRO A 325 58.75 3.25 -32.03
N SER A 326 57.89 2.56 -32.78
CA SER A 326 58.15 1.91 -34.07
C SER A 326 57.54 2.63 -35.28
N GLY A 327 56.92 3.81 -35.10
CA GLY A 327 56.29 4.60 -36.17
C GLY A 327 54.84 5.05 -35.86
N LEU A 328 54.18 5.68 -36.83
CA LEU A 328 52.76 6.06 -36.75
C LEU A 328 51.87 4.86 -37.12
N TRP A 329 50.90 4.52 -36.26
CA TRP A 329 49.90 3.47 -36.48
C TRP A 329 48.49 4.04 -36.46
#